data_AF-A0A9X4KZV4-F1
#
_entry.id   AF-A0A9X4KZV4-F1
#
_cell.length_a   1.000
_cell.length_b   1.000
_cell.length_c   1.000
_cell.angle_alpha   90.00
_cell.angle_beta   90.00
_cell.angle_gamma   90.00
#
_symmetry.space_group_name_H-M   'P 1'
#
loop_
_entity.id
_entity.type
_entity.pdbx_description
1 polymer ?
#
loop_
_entity_poly.entity_id
_entity_poly.type
_entity_poly.pdbx_seq_one_letter_code
_entity_poly.pdbx_strand_id
1 'polypeptide(L)'
;MEPRLNCEIVQDLLPNYIEGLTGESTNKSIQAHLADCGECRRALEQMTRDTQGIKGAPPKQINFLKKIKRRQWLVASVSVAIVATLLIGAYYLFGTRDFSVPASDAKISDVYRMQDGTIHYRVTANIKGIVSRVSTRGNNHTEIYRIYEHRRLFSKEKESVVTMPENWSTKNANTKQEKTGIYFEGINKNDRIVIWEKGMTIPQATAEQEEAYRKYLGR
;
A
#
# COMPACT_ATOMS: atom_id res chain seq x y z
N MET A 1 -12.60 -64.06 -62.31
CA MET A 1 -13.42 -64.78 -61.31
C MET A 1 -12.97 -64.23 -59.97
N GLU A 2 -13.71 -63.28 -59.40
CA GLU A 2 -13.28 -62.63 -58.14
C GLU A 2 -13.40 -63.64 -56.98
N PRO A 3 -12.39 -63.75 -56.10
CA PRO A 3 -12.42 -64.69 -54.99
C PRO A 3 -13.52 -64.29 -54.02
N ARG A 4 -14.48 -65.19 -53.79
CA ARG A 4 -15.47 -65.02 -52.71
C ARG A 4 -14.74 -65.13 -51.38
N LEU A 5 -14.78 -64.06 -50.59
CA LEU A 5 -14.20 -64.04 -49.24
C LEU A 5 -14.97 -65.01 -48.34
N ASN A 6 -14.25 -65.69 -47.46
CA ASN A 6 -14.84 -66.53 -46.42
C ASN A 6 -15.50 -65.67 -45.34
N CYS A 7 -16.54 -66.18 -44.69
CA CYS A 7 -17.29 -65.44 -43.67
C CYS A 7 -16.40 -64.94 -42.51
N GLU A 8 -15.45 -65.76 -42.07
CA GLU A 8 -14.48 -65.42 -41.00
C GLU A 8 -13.67 -64.16 -41.35
N ILE A 9 -13.14 -64.12 -42.58
CA ILE A 9 -12.37 -62.98 -43.09
C ILE A 9 -13.23 -61.73 -43.16
N VAL A 10 -14.49 -61.86 -43.60
CA VAL A 10 -15.41 -60.72 -43.67
C VAL A 10 -15.69 -60.18 -42.27
N GLN A 11 -15.99 -61.05 -41.30
CA GLN A 11 -16.28 -60.67 -39.92
C GLN A 11 -15.10 -59.95 -39.25
N ASP A 12 -13.87 -60.42 -39.46
CA ASP A 12 -12.65 -59.77 -38.95
C ASP A 12 -12.43 -58.37 -39.54
N LEU A 13 -12.88 -58.16 -40.78
CA LEU A 13 -12.76 -56.88 -41.48
C LEU A 13 -13.93 -55.92 -41.22
N LEU A 14 -15.05 -56.38 -40.66
CA LEU A 14 -16.23 -55.54 -40.39
C LEU A 14 -15.93 -54.33 -39.49
N PRO A 15 -15.16 -54.43 -38.40
CA PRO A 15 -14.84 -53.26 -37.57
C PRO A 15 -14.12 -52.17 -38.37
N ASN A 16 -13.09 -52.56 -39.14
CA ASN A 16 -12.34 -51.64 -39.99
C ASN A 16 -13.21 -51.06 -41.12
N TYR A 17 -14.14 -51.85 -41.65
CA TYR A 17 -15.11 -51.42 -42.66
C TYR A 17 -16.07 -50.35 -42.12
N ILE A 18 -16.59 -50.54 -40.90
CA ILE A 18 -17.47 -49.57 -40.21
C ILE A 18 -16.73 -48.25 -39.93
N GLU A 19 -15.43 -48.33 -39.62
CA GLU A 19 -14.57 -47.17 -39.38
C GLU A 19 -14.04 -46.52 -40.66
N GLY A 20 -14.31 -47.10 -41.83
CA GLY A 20 -13.86 -46.58 -43.13
C GLY A 20 -12.36 -46.71 -43.37
N LEU A 21 -11.69 -47.65 -42.69
CA LEU A 21 -10.25 -47.89 -42.76
C LEU A 21 -9.86 -48.97 -43.78
N THR A 22 -10.84 -49.54 -44.50
CA THR A 22 -10.64 -50.53 -45.56
C THR A 22 -10.52 -49.87 -46.94
N GLY A 23 -9.67 -50.44 -47.81
CA GLY A 23 -9.50 -49.96 -49.18
C GLY A 23 -10.71 -50.24 -50.09
N GLU A 24 -10.81 -49.51 -51.20
CA GLU A 24 -11.96 -49.59 -52.13
C GLU A 24 -12.17 -51.00 -52.73
N SER A 25 -11.09 -51.70 -53.06
CA SER A 25 -11.15 -53.07 -53.57
C SER A 25 -11.71 -54.04 -52.53
N THR A 26 -11.26 -53.92 -51.27
CA THR A 26 -11.75 -54.71 -50.13
C THR A 26 -13.22 -54.41 -49.84
N ASN A 27 -13.65 -53.15 -49.97
CA ASN A 27 -15.05 -52.75 -49.78
C ASN A 27 -15.98 -53.42 -50.79
N LYS A 28 -15.58 -53.49 -52.07
CA LYS A 28 -16.36 -54.17 -53.12
C LYS A 28 -16.50 -55.66 -52.81
N SER A 29 -15.43 -56.33 -52.38
CA SER A 29 -15.47 -57.74 -52.00
C SER A 29 -16.35 -58.02 -50.77
N ILE A 30 -16.30 -57.15 -49.76
CA ILE A 30 -17.16 -57.24 -48.57
C ILE A 30 -18.62 -57.02 -48.94
N GLN A 31 -18.93 -56.01 -49.76
CA GLN A 31 -20.31 -55.73 -50.23
C GLN A 31 -20.90 -56.89 -51.04
N ALA A 32 -20.11 -57.47 -51.94
CA ALA A 32 -20.52 -58.64 -52.70
C ALA A 32 -20.84 -59.84 -51.78
N HIS A 33 -20.03 -60.07 -50.74
CA HIS A 33 -20.30 -61.13 -49.77
C HIS A 33 -21.54 -60.84 -48.91
N LEU A 34 -21.74 -59.59 -48.48
CA LEU A 34 -22.92 -59.18 -47.69
C LEU A 34 -24.23 -59.25 -48.47
N ALA A 35 -24.19 -59.20 -49.80
CA ALA A 35 -25.38 -59.40 -50.65
C ALA A 35 -25.92 -60.83 -50.52
N ASP A 36 -25.01 -61.81 -50.51
CA ASP A 36 -25.33 -63.24 -50.55
C ASP A 36 -25.32 -63.92 -49.15
N CYS A 37 -24.75 -63.29 -48.12
CA CYS A 37 -24.61 -63.86 -46.77
C CYS A 37 -25.41 -63.09 -45.70
N GLY A 38 -26.46 -63.72 -45.17
CA GLY A 38 -27.31 -63.15 -44.11
C GLY A 38 -26.65 -63.09 -42.72
N GLU A 39 -25.73 -64.01 -42.42
CA GLU A 39 -25.03 -64.06 -41.13
C GLU A 39 -24.07 -62.87 -40.97
N CYS A 40 -23.28 -62.57 -42.00
CA CYS A 40 -22.37 -61.42 -42.00
C CYS A 40 -23.14 -60.08 -41.96
N ARG A 41 -24.36 -60.02 -42.52
CA ARG A 41 -25.23 -58.84 -42.44
C ARG A 41 -25.71 -58.57 -41.01
N ARG A 42 -26.10 -59.63 -40.29
CA ARG A 42 -26.48 -59.52 -38.87
C ARG A 42 -25.32 -59.05 -38.00
N ALA A 43 -24.11 -59.58 -38.25
CA ALA A 43 -22.90 -59.17 -37.54
C ALA A 43 -22.59 -57.67 -37.75
N LEU A 44 -22.71 -57.18 -38.99
CA LEU A 44 -22.54 -55.76 -39.32
C LEU A 44 -23.54 -54.87 -38.58
N GLU A 45 -24.83 -55.25 -38.56
CA GLU A 45 -25.89 -54.50 -37.87
C GLU A 45 -25.70 -54.46 -36.34
N GLN A 46 -25.19 -55.55 -35.75
CA GLN A 46 -24.89 -55.61 -34.32
C GLN A 46 -23.73 -54.68 -33.96
N MET A 47 -22.61 -54.78 -34.67
CA MET A 47 -21.44 -53.91 -34.44
C MET A 47 -21.75 -52.42 -34.71
N THR A 48 -22.60 -52.14 -35.70
CA THR A 48 -23.04 -50.76 -35.99
C THR A 48 -23.90 -50.18 -34.86
N ARG A 49 -24.77 -50.99 -34.23
CA ARG A 49 -25.55 -50.57 -33.06
C ARG A 49 -24.66 -50.31 -31.85
N ASP A 50 -23.68 -51.17 -31.60
CA ASP A 50 -22.75 -51.02 -30.48
C ASP A 50 -21.87 -49.77 -30.62
N THR A 51 -21.45 -49.44 -31.85
CA THR A 51 -20.64 -48.24 -32.13
C THR A 51 -21.43 -46.93 -32.09
N GLN A 52 -22.74 -46.95 -32.38
CA GLN A 52 -23.60 -45.77 -32.26
C GLN A 52 -23.82 -45.34 -30.80
N GLY A 53 -23.74 -46.28 -29.84
CA GLY A 53 -23.81 -45.97 -28.40
C GLY A 53 -22.64 -45.14 -27.87
N ILE A 54 -21.49 -45.14 -28.57
CA ILE A 54 -20.25 -44.49 -28.12
C ILE A 54 -20.10 -43.06 -28.67
N LYS A 55 -20.70 -42.76 -29.84
CA LYS A 55 -20.58 -41.43 -30.50
C LYS A 55 -21.37 -40.30 -29.81
N GLY A 56 -22.14 -40.60 -28.76
CA GLY A 56 -22.95 -39.63 -28.01
C GLY A 56 -22.25 -38.93 -26.84
N ALA A 57 -21.01 -39.29 -26.50
CA ALA A 57 -20.28 -38.63 -25.41
C ALA A 57 -19.62 -37.32 -25.92
N PRO A 58 -20.05 -36.13 -25.46
CA PRO A 58 -19.44 -34.88 -25.89
C PRO A 58 -17.97 -34.86 -25.43
N PRO A 59 -17.03 -34.36 -26.25
CA PRO A 59 -15.64 -34.21 -25.84
C PRO A 59 -15.60 -33.26 -24.64
N LYS A 60 -15.24 -33.80 -23.47
CA LYS A 60 -15.13 -33.07 -22.21
C LYS A 60 -13.99 -32.06 -22.35
N GLN A 61 -14.26 -30.89 -22.91
CA GLN A 61 -13.27 -29.84 -23.12
C GLN A 61 -12.62 -29.51 -21.77
N ILE A 62 -11.30 -29.66 -21.73
CA ILE A 62 -10.47 -29.58 -20.53
C ILE A 62 -10.44 -28.12 -20.03
N ASN A 63 -11.45 -27.73 -19.26
CA ASN A 63 -11.53 -26.45 -18.54
C ASN A 63 -10.50 -26.34 -17.39
N PHE A 64 -9.66 -27.36 -17.19
CA PHE A 64 -8.65 -27.41 -16.14
C PHE A 64 -7.57 -26.34 -16.30
N LEU A 65 -7.14 -26.08 -17.55
CA LEU A 65 -6.10 -25.08 -17.84
C LEU A 65 -6.55 -23.65 -17.53
N LYS A 66 -7.83 -23.32 -17.81
CA LYS A 66 -8.42 -22.03 -17.44
C LYS A 66 -8.47 -21.85 -15.91
N LYS A 67 -8.75 -22.93 -15.18
CA LYS A 67 -8.82 -22.91 -13.71
C LYS A 67 -7.44 -22.67 -13.07
N ILE A 68 -6.38 -23.27 -13.61
CA ILE A 68 -5.00 -23.07 -13.13
C ILE A 68 -4.51 -21.64 -13.42
N LYS A 69 -4.70 -21.15 -14.65
CA LYS A 69 -4.31 -19.78 -15.02
C LYS A 69 -5.04 -18.73 -14.17
N ARG A 70 -6.33 -18.95 -13.89
CA ARG A 70 -7.12 -18.06 -13.01
C ARG A 70 -6.60 -18.06 -11.57
N ARG A 71 -6.19 -19.22 -11.05
CA ARG A 71 -5.60 -19.33 -9.71
C ARG A 71 -4.22 -18.65 -9.64
N GLN A 72 -3.38 -18.82 -10.67
CA GLN A 72 -2.08 -18.15 -10.76
C GLN A 72 -2.22 -16.62 -10.82
N TRP A 73 -3.15 -16.11 -11.63
CA TRP A 73 -3.45 -14.67 -11.68
C TRP A 73 -4.01 -14.13 -10.37
N LEU A 74 -4.88 -14.87 -9.68
CA LEU A 74 -5.38 -14.51 -8.35
C LEU A 74 -4.26 -14.45 -7.31
N VAL A 75 -3.37 -15.44 -7.29
CA VAL A 75 -2.22 -15.45 -6.36
C VAL A 75 -1.28 -14.29 -6.68
N ALA A 76 -0.96 -14.05 -7.95
CA ALA A 76 -0.13 -12.92 -8.36
C ALA A 76 -0.77 -11.57 -7.98
N SER A 77 -2.08 -11.38 -8.21
CA SER A 77 -2.78 -10.14 -7.87
C SER A 77 -2.82 -9.92 -6.36
N VAL A 78 -3.04 -10.96 -5.56
CA VAL A 78 -2.99 -10.88 -4.10
C VAL A 78 -1.59 -10.55 -3.61
N SER A 79 -0.55 -11.19 -4.15
CA SER A 79 0.84 -10.87 -3.79
C SER A 79 1.20 -9.42 -4.10
N VAL A 80 0.83 -8.92 -5.29
CA VAL A 80 1.04 -7.52 -5.67
C VAL A 80 0.25 -6.58 -4.76
N ALA A 81 -1.00 -6.91 -4.43
CA ALA A 81 -1.81 -6.11 -3.52
C ALA A 81 -1.16 -6.02 -2.13
N ILE A 82 -0.67 -7.14 -1.57
CA ILE A 82 0.02 -7.16 -0.27
C ILE A 82 1.25 -6.24 -0.30
N VAL A 83 2.09 -6.36 -1.32
CA VAL A 83 3.30 -5.51 -1.45
C VAL A 83 2.91 -4.04 -1.59
N ALA A 84 1.90 -3.72 -2.42
CA ALA A 84 1.40 -2.36 -2.56
C ALA A 84 0.88 -1.81 -1.23
N THR A 85 0.11 -2.59 -0.47
CA THR A 85 -0.39 -2.20 0.85
C THR A 85 0.76 -1.96 1.84
N LEU A 86 1.80 -2.79 1.84
CA LEU A 86 2.97 -2.60 2.70
C LEU A 86 3.74 -1.32 2.32
N LEU A 87 3.92 -1.04 1.04
CA LEU A 87 4.60 0.16 0.55
C LEU A 87 3.79 1.43 0.88
N ILE A 88 2.46 1.39 0.69
CA ILE A 88 1.57 2.48 1.07
C ILE A 88 1.61 2.70 2.59
N GLY A 89 1.54 1.62 3.37
CA GLY A 89 1.66 1.67 4.82
C GLY A 89 2.98 2.29 5.29
N ALA A 90 4.10 1.87 4.71
CA ALA A 90 5.41 2.47 4.99
C ALA A 90 5.46 3.95 4.60
N TYR A 91 4.89 4.32 3.45
CA TYR A 91 4.82 5.71 3.02
C TYR A 91 4.02 6.58 4.01
N TYR A 92 2.87 6.13 4.50
CA TYR A 92 2.11 6.88 5.50
C TYR A 92 2.78 6.88 6.89
N LEU A 93 3.37 5.75 7.29
CA LEU A 93 4.00 5.64 8.61
C LEU A 93 5.26 6.47 8.74
N PHE A 94 6.03 6.67 7.67
CA PHE A 94 7.29 7.39 7.76
C PHE A 94 7.34 8.64 6.89
N GLY A 95 6.61 8.67 5.77
CA GLY A 95 6.59 9.79 4.83
C GLY A 95 5.63 10.91 5.21
N THR A 96 4.69 10.71 6.15
CA THR A 96 3.72 11.76 6.56
C THR A 96 3.70 12.02 8.07
N ARG A 97 4.60 11.40 8.86
CA ARG A 97 4.62 11.60 10.31
C ARG A 97 5.49 12.80 10.70
N ASP A 98 4.87 13.69 11.45
CA ASP A 98 5.56 14.74 12.19
C ASP A 98 6.09 14.16 13.51
N PHE A 99 7.36 14.43 13.81
CA PHE A 99 8.00 14.09 15.07
C PHE A 99 8.16 15.35 15.93
N SER A 100 7.84 15.27 17.22
CA SER A 100 8.14 16.37 18.13
C SER A 100 9.64 16.43 18.39
N VAL A 101 10.23 17.62 18.34
CA VAL A 101 11.65 17.83 18.68
C VAL A 101 11.83 17.61 20.18
N PRO A 102 12.70 16.69 20.64
CA PRO A 102 12.93 16.46 22.06
C PRO A 102 13.43 17.72 22.78
N ALA A 103 13.15 17.84 24.09
CA ALA A 103 13.66 18.96 24.87
C ALA A 103 15.19 18.98 24.91
N SER A 104 15.85 17.83 24.92
CA SER A 104 17.32 17.74 24.87
C SER A 104 17.95 18.40 23.65
N ASP A 105 17.19 18.45 22.55
CA ASP A 105 17.65 18.97 21.26
C ASP A 105 17.26 20.44 21.08
N ALA A 106 16.57 21.04 22.06
CA ALA A 106 16.19 22.44 22.07
C ALA A 106 17.00 23.25 23.09
N LYS A 107 17.37 24.47 22.70
CA LYS A 107 18.05 25.44 23.54
C LYS A 107 17.26 26.74 23.54
N ILE A 108 17.04 27.28 24.74
CA ILE A 108 16.39 28.57 24.95
C ILE A 108 17.48 29.61 25.22
N SER A 109 17.41 30.74 24.51
CA SER A 109 18.30 31.88 24.68
C SER A 109 17.51 33.20 24.64
N ASP A 110 18.20 34.30 24.94
CA ASP A 110 17.68 35.67 24.79
C ASP A 110 16.31 35.89 25.48
N VAL A 111 16.18 35.39 26.71
CA VAL A 111 14.97 35.55 27.52
C VAL A 111 15.03 36.86 28.28
N TYR A 112 14.13 37.79 27.97
CA TYR A 112 14.03 39.08 28.64
C TYR A 112 12.59 39.59 28.67
N ARG A 113 12.34 40.56 29.56
CA ARG A 113 11.03 41.18 29.76
C ARG A 113 11.00 42.60 29.20
N MET A 114 9.95 42.90 28.45
CA MET A 114 9.64 44.22 27.90
C MET A 114 8.94 45.12 28.93
N GLN A 115 8.94 46.44 28.71
CA GLN A 115 8.28 47.42 29.57
C GLN A 115 6.75 47.19 29.69
N ASP A 116 6.10 46.67 28.64
CA ASP A 116 4.66 46.36 28.64
C ASP A 116 4.32 45.03 29.38
N GLY A 117 5.35 44.30 29.81
CA GLY A 117 5.25 42.99 30.45
C GLY A 117 5.27 41.79 29.49
N THR A 118 5.47 42.02 28.19
CA THR A 118 5.71 40.96 27.19
C THR A 118 7.04 40.26 27.47
N ILE A 119 7.08 38.95 27.23
CA ILE A 119 8.30 38.16 27.42
C ILE A 119 8.80 37.74 26.06
N HIS A 120 10.05 38.09 25.77
CA HIS A 120 10.76 37.61 24.59
C HIS A 120 11.53 36.34 24.94
N TYR A 121 11.59 35.40 24.00
CA TYR A 121 12.48 34.25 24.08
C TYR A 121 12.84 33.74 22.68
N ARG A 122 14.07 33.24 22.55
CA ARG A 122 14.55 32.61 21.33
C ARG A 122 14.72 31.11 21.54
N VAL A 123 14.22 30.33 20.59
CA VAL A 123 14.33 28.87 20.60
C VAL A 123 15.20 28.44 19.43
N THR A 124 16.26 27.71 19.74
CA THR A 124 17.12 27.06 18.76
C THR A 124 16.99 25.55 18.92
N ALA A 125 16.72 24.83 17.85
CA ALA A 125 16.54 23.39 17.86
C ALA A 125 17.55 22.71 16.93
N ASN A 126 18.17 21.63 17.40
CA ASN A 126 18.89 20.69 16.54
C ASN A 126 17.86 19.70 15.97
N ILE A 127 17.63 19.77 14.66
CA ILE A 127 16.65 18.94 13.97
C ILE A 127 17.34 17.95 13.05
N LYS A 128 16.75 16.76 12.94
CA LYS A 128 17.22 15.67 12.08
C LYS A 128 16.56 15.66 10.71
N GLY A 129 15.56 16.51 10.52
CA GLY A 129 14.87 16.69 9.24
C GLY A 129 14.62 18.16 8.95
N ILE A 130 13.38 18.47 8.55
CA ILE A 130 12.94 19.83 8.26
C ILE A 130 11.87 20.22 9.27
N VAL A 131 11.86 21.47 9.73
CA VAL A 131 10.76 21.99 10.55
C VAL A 131 9.46 21.90 9.76
N SER A 132 8.54 21.08 10.25
CA SER A 132 7.21 20.87 9.67
C SER A 132 6.22 21.91 10.19
N ARG A 133 6.19 22.09 11.52
CA ARG A 133 5.24 22.99 12.16
C ARG A 133 5.77 23.45 13.51
N VAL A 134 5.49 24.70 13.84
CA VAL A 134 5.62 25.24 15.19
C VAL A 134 4.22 25.44 15.74
N SER A 135 3.98 25.05 16.99
CA SER A 135 2.69 25.26 17.64
C SER A 135 2.84 25.82 19.02
N THR A 136 2.04 26.84 19.32
CA THR A 136 1.87 27.35 20.66
C THR A 136 0.50 26.94 21.17
N ARG A 137 0.44 26.19 22.28
CA ARG A 137 -0.79 25.74 22.93
C ARG A 137 -0.77 26.16 24.38
N GLY A 138 -1.91 26.36 24.99
CA GLY A 138 -1.94 26.84 26.36
C GLY A 138 -3.35 27.09 26.85
N ASN A 139 -3.44 27.41 28.14
CA ASN A 139 -4.63 28.02 28.71
C ASN A 139 -4.34 29.52 28.96
N ASN A 140 -5.21 30.20 29.70
CA ASN A 140 -5.01 31.62 30.00
C ASN A 140 -3.77 31.92 30.87
N HIS A 141 -3.22 30.89 31.54
CA HIS A 141 -2.13 31.01 32.52
C HIS A 141 -0.81 30.42 32.02
N THR A 142 -0.82 29.42 31.15
CA THR A 142 0.38 28.69 30.72
C THR A 142 0.46 28.62 29.22
N GLU A 143 1.63 28.96 28.67
CA GLU A 143 1.96 28.82 27.25
C GLU A 143 2.93 27.66 27.04
N ILE A 144 2.68 26.84 26.03
CA ILE A 144 3.46 25.66 25.68
C ILE A 144 3.85 25.79 24.21
N TYR A 145 5.15 25.95 23.98
CA TYR A 145 5.76 26.01 22.66
C TYR A 145 6.24 24.62 22.27
N ARG A 146 5.92 24.19 21.05
CA ARG A 146 6.38 22.91 20.48
C ARG A 146 6.85 23.09 19.05
N ILE A 147 7.90 22.35 18.69
CA ILE A 147 8.42 22.26 17.33
C ILE A 147 8.25 20.83 16.84
N TYR A 148 7.72 20.68 15.63
CA TYR A 148 7.62 19.41 14.93
C TYR A 148 8.52 19.41 13.71
N GLU A 149 9.20 18.31 13.49
CA GLU A 149 10.03 18.05 12.32
C GLU A 149 9.47 16.91 11.47
N HIS A 150 9.64 17.02 10.16
CA HIS A 150 9.36 15.95 9.20
C HIS A 150 10.68 15.31 8.79
N ARG A 151 10.76 13.97 8.89
CA ARG A 151 11.95 13.21 8.53
C ARG A 151 11.69 12.43 7.25
N ARG A 152 12.49 12.66 6.22
CA ARG A 152 12.37 11.94 4.94
C ARG A 152 12.99 10.55 5.05
N LEU A 153 12.23 9.52 4.65
CA LEU A 153 12.57 8.10 4.67
C LEU A 153 13.93 7.70 4.06
N PHE A 154 14.49 8.51 3.16
CA PHE A 154 15.68 8.18 2.38
C PHE A 154 16.69 9.32 2.31
N SER A 155 16.46 10.42 3.04
CA SER A 155 17.39 11.55 3.08
C SER A 155 18.38 11.32 4.22
N LYS A 156 19.67 11.29 3.90
CA LYS A 156 20.73 11.51 4.91
C LYS A 156 20.81 13.00 5.21
N GLU A 157 19.72 13.57 5.71
CA GLU A 157 19.74 14.94 6.21
C GLU A 157 20.68 14.96 7.41
N LYS A 158 21.74 15.77 7.30
CA LYS A 158 22.62 16.01 8.44
C LYS A 158 21.84 16.79 9.48
N GLU A 159 22.08 16.48 10.74
CA GLU A 159 21.62 17.29 11.85
C GLU A 159 21.91 18.76 11.58
N SER A 160 20.87 19.58 11.67
CA SER A 160 20.94 21.00 11.36
C SER A 160 20.37 21.79 12.54
N VAL A 161 21.09 22.84 12.90
CA VAL A 161 20.67 23.74 13.96
C VAL A 161 19.81 24.83 13.32
N VAL A 162 18.54 24.89 13.71
CA VAL A 162 17.58 25.88 13.22
C VAL A 162 17.15 26.78 14.37
N THR A 163 17.31 28.08 14.16
CA THR A 163 16.81 29.11 15.08
C THR A 163 15.43 29.56 14.64
N MET A 164 14.46 29.49 15.56
CA MET A 164 13.10 29.92 15.29
C MET A 164 13.02 31.45 15.17
N PRO A 165 12.00 31.98 14.46
CA PRO A 165 11.71 33.41 14.46
C PRO A 165 11.51 33.96 15.89
N GLU A 166 11.61 35.29 16.03
CA GLU A 166 11.42 35.96 17.33
C GLU A 166 10.06 35.62 17.92
N ASN A 167 10.05 35.13 19.17
CA ASN A 167 8.84 34.75 19.87
C ASN A 167 8.53 35.79 20.94
N TRP A 168 7.36 36.41 20.83
CA TRP A 168 6.86 37.43 21.73
C TRP A 168 5.63 36.89 22.46
N SER A 169 5.81 36.48 23.71
CA SER A 169 4.70 36.05 24.56
C SER A 169 4.03 37.27 25.19
N THR A 170 2.94 37.73 24.57
CA THR A 170 2.13 38.86 25.04
C THR A 170 1.12 38.44 26.11
N LYS A 171 0.56 39.41 26.85
CA LYS A 171 -0.57 39.15 27.77
C LYS A 171 -1.79 38.63 26.98
N ASN A 172 -2.60 37.78 27.60
CA ASN A 172 -3.79 37.24 26.94
C ASN A 172 -4.78 38.39 26.63
N ALA A 173 -4.98 38.66 25.34
CA ALA A 173 -5.83 39.75 24.84
C ALA A 173 -7.29 39.64 25.34
N ASN A 174 -7.77 38.42 25.64
CA ASN A 174 -9.17 38.18 25.99
C ASN A 174 -9.48 38.34 27.48
N THR A 175 -8.50 38.25 28.38
CA THR A 175 -8.77 38.14 29.82
C THR A 175 -7.98 39.09 30.71
N LYS A 176 -6.97 39.82 30.19
CA LYS A 176 -6.03 40.64 30.99
C LYS A 176 -5.36 39.86 32.15
N GLN A 177 -5.48 38.54 32.19
CA GLN A 177 -4.87 37.69 33.21
C GLN A 177 -3.38 37.53 32.95
N GLU A 178 -2.58 37.56 34.02
CA GLU A 178 -1.13 37.37 33.94
C GLU A 178 -0.81 35.90 33.64
N LYS A 179 0.14 35.69 32.72
CA LYS A 179 0.72 34.36 32.51
C LYS A 179 1.51 33.95 33.75
N THR A 180 1.39 32.68 34.10
CA THR A 180 2.10 32.01 35.20
C THR A 180 3.34 31.26 34.72
N GLY A 181 3.38 30.83 33.46
CA GLY A 181 4.57 30.20 32.90
C GLY A 181 4.53 29.97 31.39
N ILE A 182 5.71 29.83 30.81
CA ILE A 182 5.98 29.56 29.41
C ILE A 182 6.95 28.38 29.37
N TYR A 183 6.62 27.36 28.60
CA TYR A 183 7.35 26.09 28.56
C TYR A 183 7.61 25.69 27.12
N PHE A 184 8.80 25.15 26.85
CA PHE A 184 9.04 24.32 25.68
C PHE A 184 8.66 22.88 26.02
N GLU A 185 7.92 22.20 25.16
CA GLU A 185 7.56 20.80 25.34
C GLU A 185 8.00 19.97 24.15
N GLY A 186 8.83 18.97 24.41
CA GLY A 186 9.36 18.06 23.42
C GLY A 186 8.41 16.90 23.15
N ILE A 187 8.85 15.69 23.46
CA ILE A 187 8.13 14.44 23.12
C ILE A 187 6.79 14.36 23.87
N ASN A 188 6.77 14.73 25.15
CA ASN A 188 5.60 14.61 26.02
C ASN A 188 5.69 15.57 27.23
N LYS A 189 4.73 15.48 28.15
CA LYS A 189 4.63 16.39 29.32
C LYS A 189 5.79 16.30 30.30
N ASN A 190 6.54 15.21 30.30
CA ASN A 190 7.70 15.02 31.17
C ASN A 190 9.00 15.49 30.49
N ASP A 191 8.95 15.75 29.19
CA ASP A 191 10.07 16.23 28.37
C ASP A 191 9.88 17.74 28.09
N ARG A 192 10.19 18.58 29.10
CA ARG A 192 9.92 20.01 29.06
C ARG A 192 11.13 20.84 29.50
N ILE A 193 11.24 22.04 28.92
CA ILE A 193 12.14 23.09 29.41
C ILE A 193 11.31 24.28 29.86
N VAL A 194 11.63 24.81 31.04
CA VAL A 194 11.04 26.06 31.53
C VAL A 194 11.67 27.22 30.78
N ILE A 195 10.87 27.95 29.99
CA ILE A 195 11.30 29.20 29.36
C ILE A 195 11.19 30.33 30.38
N TRP A 196 10.06 30.40 31.09
CA TRP A 196 9.82 31.37 32.14
C TRP A 196 8.70 30.91 33.08
N GLU A 197 8.82 31.21 34.36
CA GLU A 197 7.76 31.04 35.36
C GLU A 197 7.61 32.31 36.21
N LYS A 198 6.42 32.53 36.74
CA LYS A 198 6.16 33.64 37.66
C LYS A 198 7.07 33.52 38.89
N GLY A 199 7.92 34.52 39.09
CA GLY A 199 8.94 34.54 40.14
C GLY A 199 10.36 34.32 39.62
N MET A 200 10.54 33.87 38.37
CA MET A 200 11.87 33.85 37.74
C MET A 200 12.37 35.26 37.46
N THR A 201 13.61 35.53 37.86
CA THR A 201 14.30 36.79 37.58
C THR A 201 14.90 36.72 36.19
N ILE A 202 14.40 37.55 35.27
CA ILE A 202 14.90 37.69 33.90
C ILE A 202 15.29 39.15 33.65
N PRO A 203 16.30 39.41 32.80
CA PRO A 203 16.73 40.78 32.50
C PRO A 203 15.60 41.59 31.85
N GLN A 204 15.65 42.91 32.05
CA GLN A 204 14.80 43.85 31.33
C GLN A 204 15.36 44.09 29.92
N ALA A 205 14.47 44.35 28.97
CA ALA A 205 14.82 44.65 27.59
C ALA A 205 15.68 45.92 27.50
N THR A 206 16.67 45.90 26.61
CA THR A 206 17.44 47.10 26.25
C THR A 206 16.62 48.03 25.34
N ALA A 207 17.04 49.29 25.22
CA ALA A 207 16.39 50.25 24.32
C ALA A 207 16.34 49.77 22.87
N GLU A 208 17.37 49.07 22.41
CA GLU A 208 17.44 48.47 21.07
C GLU A 208 16.43 47.32 20.91
N GLN A 209 16.29 46.45 21.92
CA GLN A 209 15.32 45.35 21.92
C GLN A 209 13.87 45.86 21.93
N GLU A 210 13.61 46.95 22.66
CA GLU A 210 12.33 47.68 22.65
C GLU A 210 12.00 48.26 21.27
N GLU A 211 13.00 48.84 20.58
CA GLU A 211 12.79 49.32 19.21
C GLU A 211 12.52 48.18 18.22
N ALA A 212 13.23 47.07 18.33
CA ALA A 212 12.98 45.88 17.52
C ALA A 212 11.55 45.34 17.71
N TYR A 213 11.06 45.33 18.95
CA TYR A 213 9.69 44.94 19.25
C TYR A 213 8.65 45.90 18.68
N ARG A 214 8.88 47.22 18.77
CA ARG A 214 8.00 48.22 18.13
C ARG A 214 7.93 48.01 16.61
N LYS A 215 9.05 47.71 15.96
CA LYS A 215 9.09 47.40 14.53
C LYS A 215 8.35 46.09 14.19
N TYR A 216 8.39 45.11 15.09
CA TYR A 216 7.62 43.86 14.95
C TYR A 216 6.10 44.11 15.04
N LEU A 217 5.64 44.94 15.97
CA LEU A 217 4.22 45.27 16.14
C LEU A 217 3.64 46.10 14.98
N GLY A 218 4.47 46.85 14.26
CA GLY A 218 4.06 47.68 13.11
C GLY A 218 4.09 46.98 11.75
N ARG A 219 4.34 45.66 11.70
CA ARG A 219 4.35 44.85 10.46
C ARG A 219 2.99 44.24 10.13
#